data_AF-A0A527TMF3-F1
#
_entry.id   AF-A0A527TMF3-F1
#
_cell.length_a   1.000
_cell.length_b   1.000
_cell.length_c   1.000
_cell.angle_alpha   90.00
_cell.angle_beta   90.00
_cell.angle_gamma   90.00
#
_symmetry.space_group_name_H-M   'P 1'
#
loop_
_entity.id
_entity.type
_entity.pdbx_description
1 polymer ?
#
loop_
_entity_poly.entity_id
_entity_poly.type
_entity_poly.pdbx_seq_one_letter_code
_entity_poly.pdbx_strand_id
1 'polypeptide(L)' 'FNVAGADPKGRTGQSTPGATHLIKVACETALGKRPFMQVFGTDYPTPDGTCMRDYIHVSDLAAAHRLALQRLRA' A
#
# COMPACT_ATOMS: atom_id res chain seq x y z
N PHE A 1 0.77 -3.28 -9.62
CA PHE A 1 1.49 -3.21 -8.32
C PHE A 1 0.61 -2.51 -7.31
N ASN A 2 0.64 -2.96 -6.05
CA ASN A 2 -0.09 -2.32 -4.95
C ASN A 2 0.80 -1.26 -4.32
N VAL A 3 0.33 -0.02 -4.23
CA VAL A 3 1.12 1.09 -3.70
C VAL A 3 0.80 1.28 -2.22
N ALA A 4 1.85 1.44 -1.41
CA ALA A 4 1.71 1.67 0.03
C ALA A 4 2.82 2.57 0.58
N GLY A 5 2.75 2.89 1.87
CA GLY A 5 3.65 3.82 2.53
C GLY A 5 3.15 5.27 2.51
N ALA A 6 4.02 6.16 2.96
CA ALA A 6 3.76 7.59 3.09
C ALA A 6 5.07 8.35 2.88
N ASP A 7 5.01 9.68 2.84
CA ASP A 7 6.21 10.50 2.88
C ASP A 7 7.02 10.17 4.15
N PRO A 8 8.32 9.84 4.08
CA PRO A 8 9.11 9.46 5.25
C PRO A 8 9.22 10.54 6.34
N LYS A 9 8.98 11.82 5.99
CA LYS A 9 8.92 12.93 6.93
C LYS A 9 7.49 13.19 7.45
N GLY A 10 6.53 12.32 7.13
CA GLY A 10 5.14 12.40 7.59
C GLY A 10 4.32 13.55 6.97
N ARG A 11 4.81 14.19 5.90
CA ARG A 11 4.16 15.39 5.32
C ARG A 11 2.88 15.08 4.54
N THR A 12 2.80 13.89 3.97
CA THR A 12 1.64 13.42 3.21
C THR A 12 1.58 11.89 3.23
N GLY A 13 0.39 11.35 3.05
CA GLY A 13 0.11 9.93 3.02
C GLY A 13 -1.29 9.67 2.49
N GLN A 14 -1.66 8.40 2.35
CA GLN A 14 -2.99 8.04 1.87
C GLN A 14 -4.08 8.53 2.83
N SER A 15 -5.00 9.36 2.34
CA SER A 15 -6.05 10.01 3.14
C SER A 15 -7.48 9.72 2.66
N THR A 16 -7.65 8.93 1.58
CA THR A 16 -8.96 8.59 1.02
C THR A 16 -9.91 8.00 2.08
N PRO A 17 -11.14 8.51 2.22
CA PRO A 17 -12.19 7.91 3.06
C PRO A 17 -12.57 6.51 2.58
N GLY A 18 -13.10 5.69 3.50
CA GLY A 18 -13.55 4.33 3.15
C GLY A 18 -12.42 3.46 2.61
N ALA A 19 -11.34 3.31 3.38
CA ALA A 19 -10.15 2.61 2.91
C ALA A 19 -10.45 1.18 2.46
N THR A 20 -10.03 0.87 1.22
CA THR A 20 -10.15 -0.46 0.59
C THR A 20 -8.80 -1.18 0.47
N HIS A 21 -7.68 -0.46 0.60
CA HIS A 21 -6.33 -1.01 0.47
C HIS A 21 -5.87 -1.64 1.79
N LEU A 22 -5.31 -2.85 1.73
CA LEU A 22 -4.93 -3.66 2.91
C LEU A 22 -4.12 -2.88 3.95
N ILE A 23 -3.02 -2.23 3.53
CA ILE A 23 -2.12 -1.54 4.46
C ILE A 23 -2.80 -0.34 5.14
N LYS A 24 -3.65 0.40 4.44
CA LYS A 24 -4.44 1.50 5.04
C LYS A 24 -5.46 0.96 6.04
N VAL A 25 -6.14 -0.14 5.73
CA VAL A 25 -7.05 -0.83 6.66
C VAL A 25 -6.31 -1.34 7.89
N ALA A 26 -5.11 -1.90 7.74
CA ALA A 26 -4.25 -2.32 8.84
C ALA A 26 -3.90 -1.15 9.77
N CYS A 27 -3.47 -0.01 9.20
CA CYS A 27 -3.20 1.20 9.98
C CYS A 27 -4.44 1.74 10.71
N GLU A 28 -5.61 1.76 10.05
CA GLU A 28 -6.86 2.18 10.70
C GLU A 28 -7.23 1.26 11.86
N THR A 29 -7.03 -0.05 11.70
CA THR A 29 -7.26 -1.03 12.77
C THR A 29 -6.29 -0.83 13.94
N ALA A 30 -5.00 -0.67 13.65
CA ALA A 30 -3.98 -0.41 14.68
C ALA A 30 -4.23 0.90 15.45
N LEU A 31 -4.85 1.89 14.82
CA LEU A 31 -5.26 3.16 15.44
C LEU A 31 -6.65 3.11 16.10
N GLY A 32 -7.29 1.94 16.17
CA GLY A 32 -8.62 1.77 16.78
C GLY A 32 -9.78 2.37 15.99
N LYS A 33 -9.55 2.81 14.74
CA LYS A 33 -10.60 3.32 13.84
C LYS A 33 -11.46 2.20 13.26
N ARG A 34 -10.98 0.96 13.35
CA ARG A 34 -11.71 -0.27 12.99
C ARG A 34 -11.53 -1.29 14.10
N PRO A 35 -12.56 -2.10 14.39
CA PRO A 35 -12.47 -3.14 15.43
C PRO A 35 -11.54 -4.30 15.02
N PHE A 36 -11.44 -4.60 13.73
CA PHE A 36 -10.57 -5.64 13.19
C PHE A 36 -10.25 -5.39 11.72
N MET A 37 -9.22 -6.06 11.23
CA MET A 37 -8.89 -6.20 9.81
C MET A 37 -9.32 -7.59 9.33
N GLN A 38 -10.08 -7.65 8.24
CA GLN A 38 -10.53 -8.91 7.67
C GLN A 38 -9.50 -9.48 6.69
N VAL A 39 -9.20 -10.78 6.81
CA VAL A 39 -8.43 -11.56 5.83
C VAL A 39 -9.40 -12.29 4.91
N PHE A 40 -9.29 -12.06 3.61
CA PHE A 40 -10.15 -12.70 2.60
C PHE A 40 -9.45 -13.91 2.00
N GLY A 41 -9.75 -15.10 2.54
CA GLY A 41 -9.21 -16.39 2.11
C GLY A 41 -7.94 -16.81 2.85
N THR A 42 -7.87 -18.08 3.23
CA THR A 42 -6.77 -18.70 3.99
C THR A 42 -6.40 -20.10 3.47
N ASP A 43 -6.82 -20.40 2.24
CA ASP A 43 -6.70 -21.70 1.56
C ASP A 43 -6.05 -21.57 0.17
N TYR A 44 -5.36 -20.47 -0.10
CA TYR A 44 -4.56 -20.31 -1.30
C TYR A 44 -3.34 -21.25 -1.28
N PRO A 45 -2.80 -21.66 -2.44
CA PRO A 45 -1.58 -22.46 -2.52
C PRO A 45 -0.33 -21.58 -2.28
N THR A 46 -0.24 -20.99 -1.09
CA THR A 46 0.86 -20.14 -0.61
C THR A 46 1.34 -20.66 0.75
N PRO A 47 2.55 -20.29 1.22
CA PRO A 47 3.13 -20.88 2.43
C PRO A 47 2.28 -20.75 3.71
N ASP A 48 1.47 -19.69 3.82
CA ASP A 48 0.59 -19.42 4.97
C ASP A 48 -0.91 -19.49 4.62
N GLY A 49 -1.24 -19.93 3.40
CA GLY A 49 -2.62 -19.99 2.91
C GLY A 49 -3.22 -18.65 2.51
N THR A 50 -2.55 -17.52 2.73
CA THR A 50 -3.08 -16.18 2.42
C THR A 50 -2.62 -15.67 1.04
N CYS A 51 -3.28 -14.61 0.57
CA CYS A 51 -2.99 -13.99 -0.72
C CYS A 51 -1.62 -13.29 -0.75
N MET A 52 -0.70 -13.75 -1.61
CA MET A 52 0.54 -13.01 -1.92
C MET A 52 0.26 -11.80 -2.84
N ARG A 53 0.90 -10.66 -2.55
CA ARG A 53 0.78 -9.42 -3.34
C ARG A 53 2.12 -8.70 -3.41
N ASP A 54 2.35 -8.02 -4.52
CA ASP A 54 3.50 -7.15 -4.73
C ASP A 54 3.19 -5.72 -4.24
N TYR A 55 3.92 -5.30 -3.20
CA TYR A 55 3.81 -3.97 -2.59
C TYR A 55 5.05 -3.14 -2.90
N ILE A 56 4.84 -1.96 -3.48
CA ILE A 56 5.88 -0.97 -3.73
C ILE A 56 5.65 0.27 -2.87
N HIS A 57 6.75 0.86 -2.37
CA HIS A 57 6.68 2.10 -1.62
C HIS A 57 6.28 3.26 -2.56
N VAL A 58 5.38 4.14 -2.09
CA VAL A 58 4.85 5.26 -2.88
C VAL A 58 5.95 6.20 -3.40
N SER A 59 7.00 6.42 -2.60
CA SER A 59 8.14 7.25 -2.99
C SER A 59 8.95 6.63 -4.13
N ASP A 60 9.14 5.31 -4.13
CA ASP A 60 9.88 4.61 -5.19
C ASP A 60 9.10 4.65 -6.49
N LEU A 61 7.79 4.43 -6.42
CA LEU A 61 6.91 4.55 -7.59
C LEU A 61 6.94 5.98 -8.17
N ALA A 62 6.85 7.00 -7.31
CA ALA A 62 6.94 8.40 -7.75
C ALA A 62 8.31 8.72 -8.37
N ALA A 63 9.40 8.19 -7.80
CA ALA A 63 10.74 8.35 -8.34
C ALA A 63 10.88 7.70 -9.72
N ALA A 64 10.32 6.49 -9.92
CA ALA A 64 10.31 5.82 -11.21
C ALA A 64 9.59 6.64 -12.29
N HIS A 65 8.43 7.23 -11.97
CA HIS A 65 7.72 8.12 -12.90
C HIS A 65 8.52 9.37 -13.25
N ARG A 66 9.18 9.98 -12.25
CA ARG A 66 10.06 11.14 -12.47
C ARG A 66 11.22 10.80 -13.42
N LEU A 67 11.85 9.64 -13.24
CA LEU A 67 12.94 9.17 -14.10
C LEU A 67 12.46 8.87 -15.52
N ALA A 68 11.30 8.22 -15.67
CA ALA A 68 10.69 7.96 -16.98
C ALA A 68 10.42 9.28 -17.74
N LEU A 69 9.87 10.29 -17.07
CA LEU A 69 9.64 11.61 -17.66
C LEU A 69 10.96 12.29 -18.07
N GLN A 70 12.00 12.23 -17.24
CA GLN A 70 13.32 12.76 -17.59
C GLN A 70 13.88 12.10 -18.84
N ARG A 71 13.73 10.78 -18.98
CA ARG A 71 14.20 10.04 -20.14
C ARG A 71 13.46 10.41 -21.43
N LEU A 72 12.17 10.72 -21.36
CA LEU A 72 11.37 11.12 -22.52
C LEU A 72 11.62 12.57 -22.97
N ARG A 73 12.20 13.40 -22.10
CA ARG A 73 12.54 14.80 -22.38
C ARG A 73 13.98 15.03 -22.82
N ALA A 74 14.81 13.98 -22.80
CA ALA A 74 16.18 13.98 -23.27
C ALA A 74 16.24 13.54 -24.74
#